data_AF-A0A2H3JI18-F1
#
_entry.id   AF-A0A2H3JI18-F1
#
_cell.length_a   1.000
_cell.length_b   1.000
_cell.length_c   1.000
_cell.angle_alpha   90.00
_cell.angle_beta   90.00
_cell.angle_gamma   90.00
#
_symmetry.space_group_name_H-M   'P 1'
#
loop_
_entity.id
_entity.type
_entity.pdbx_description
1 polymer ?
#
loop_
_entity_poly.entity_id
_entity_poly.type
_entity_poly.pdbx_seq_one_letter_code
_entity_poly.pdbx_strand_id
1 'polypeptide(L)'
;GEFDLIPYMGPQGSRKTFWMELQAQCKHDPCLCIFLMTHTAVKADLEVCFDTSNPYVPKITSRVFARHLSNTIHGHVFGTIIVNEAHIAQNPKMTLVAINNLWRMSSGTVMAMTATPLLTCPGDLWNLGHLMGMEGFSEEKLEDLKAMERDLSLALHWDLSSVLHRDRQRLKQLEQSNEVLDRIAHRWSMHAKSAYLSVVAEKMETLHNQFAGSIVRQVVNSLDFKGDPISGLPMYHEHIIQRPLLEWEQPFFDMVAHD
;
A
#
# COMPACT_ATOMS: atom_id res chain seq x y z
N GLY A 1 -29.07 1.81 19.01
CA GLY A 1 -28.39 0.86 19.89
C GLY A 1 -27.22 1.58 20.52
N GLU A 2 -26.93 1.29 21.78
CA GLU A 2 -25.75 1.79 22.49
C GLU A 2 -24.61 0.77 22.36
N PHE A 3 -23.36 1.24 22.36
CA PHE A 3 -22.16 0.40 22.24
C PHE A 3 -21.03 1.01 23.07
N ASP A 4 -20.11 0.17 23.55
CA ASP A 4 -18.92 0.62 24.27
C ASP A 4 -17.80 0.90 23.26
N LEU A 5 -17.19 2.08 23.33
CA LEU A 5 -16.05 2.48 22.50
C LEU A 5 -14.79 2.54 23.37
N ILE A 6 -13.84 1.64 23.11
CA ILE A 6 -12.73 1.37 24.02
C ILE A 6 -11.40 1.67 23.31
N PRO A 7 -10.66 2.71 23.72
CA PRO A 7 -9.37 3.02 23.12
C PRO A 7 -8.31 2.02 23.61
N TYR A 8 -7.57 1.44 22.67
CA TYR A 8 -6.42 0.59 22.92
C TYR A 8 -5.17 1.22 22.30
N MET A 9 -4.49 2.03 23.10
CA MET A 9 -3.40 2.90 22.66
C MET A 9 -2.21 2.86 23.62
N GLY A 10 -1.08 3.39 23.16
CA GLY A 10 0.15 3.48 23.95
C GLY A 10 1.07 2.26 23.81
N PRO A 11 2.26 2.32 24.45
CA PRO A 11 3.25 1.25 24.41
C PRO A 11 2.77 -0.02 25.14
N GLN A 12 3.42 -1.15 24.88
CA GLN A 12 3.06 -2.44 25.52
C GLN A 12 3.09 -2.36 27.06
N GLY A 13 4.06 -1.64 27.63
CA GLY A 13 4.19 -1.48 29.08
C GLY A 13 2.97 -0.85 29.75
N SER A 14 2.29 0.09 29.09
CA SER A 14 1.09 0.75 29.64
C SER A 14 -0.19 -0.08 29.48
N ARG A 15 -0.14 -1.19 28.73
CA ARG A 15 -1.31 -2.03 28.41
C ARG A 15 -1.29 -3.39 29.10
N LYS A 16 -0.31 -3.65 29.98
CA LYS A 16 -0.13 -4.94 30.66
C LYS A 16 -1.38 -5.42 31.41
N THR A 17 -2.12 -4.51 32.04
CA THR A 17 -3.33 -4.84 32.82
C THR A 17 -4.62 -4.51 32.07
N PHE A 18 -4.53 -3.96 30.84
CA PHE A 18 -5.66 -3.47 30.07
C PHE A 18 -6.77 -4.53 29.95
N TRP A 19 -6.42 -5.73 29.48
CA TRP A 19 -7.40 -6.80 29.25
C TRP A 19 -7.99 -7.38 30.53
N MET A 20 -7.26 -7.32 31.67
CA MET A 20 -7.77 -7.73 32.97
C MET A 20 -8.76 -6.70 33.54
N GLU A 21 -8.49 -5.41 33.33
CA GLU A 21 -9.33 -4.31 33.81
C GLU A 21 -10.55 -4.05 32.90
N LEU A 22 -10.47 -4.48 31.64
CA LEU A 22 -11.49 -4.28 30.62
C LEU A 22 -12.88 -4.76 31.06
N GLN A 23 -12.96 -5.93 31.72
CA GLN A 23 -14.23 -6.51 32.14
C GLN A 23 -14.96 -5.64 33.17
N ALA A 24 -14.24 -4.80 33.91
CA ALA A 24 -14.82 -3.81 34.82
C ALA A 24 -15.26 -2.51 34.11
N GLN A 25 -14.78 -2.28 32.88
CA GLN A 25 -15.05 -1.06 32.10
C GLN A 25 -16.21 -1.25 31.10
N CYS A 26 -16.41 -2.46 30.58
CA CYS A 26 -17.51 -2.76 29.67
C CYS A 26 -18.86 -2.78 30.40
N LYS A 27 -19.84 -2.08 29.84
CA LYS A 27 -21.24 -2.08 30.32
C LYS A 27 -22.13 -2.99 29.48
N HIS A 28 -21.71 -3.25 28.25
CA HIS A 28 -22.44 -4.03 27.26
C HIS A 28 -21.79 -5.40 27.03
N ASP A 29 -22.54 -6.28 26.38
CA ASP A 29 -22.02 -7.58 25.92
C ASP A 29 -20.81 -7.39 24.99
N PRO A 30 -19.87 -8.34 24.93
CA PRO A 30 -18.67 -8.23 24.08
C PRO A 30 -18.96 -7.96 22.60
N CYS A 31 -20.11 -8.40 22.08
CA CYS A 31 -20.53 -8.15 20.70
C CYS A 31 -20.93 -6.69 20.41
N LEU A 32 -21.10 -5.86 21.45
CA LEU A 32 -21.42 -4.44 21.36
C LEU A 32 -20.22 -3.57 21.79
N CYS A 33 -19.01 -4.13 21.80
CA CYS A 33 -17.78 -3.43 22.11
C CYS A 33 -16.97 -3.14 20.83
N ILE A 34 -16.60 -1.88 20.62
CA ILE A 34 -15.74 -1.44 19.52
C ILE A 34 -14.39 -1.01 20.10
N PHE A 35 -13.31 -1.65 19.65
CA PHE A 35 -11.96 -1.31 20.06
C PHE A 35 -11.31 -0.38 19.03
N LEU A 36 -10.86 0.79 19.49
CA LEU A 36 -10.07 1.72 18.67
C LEU A 36 -8.59 1.48 18.92
N MET A 37 -7.93 0.82 17.97
CA MET A 37 -6.52 0.44 18.08
C MET A 37 -5.66 1.27 17.13
N THR A 38 -4.44 1.61 17.57
CA THR A 38 -3.43 2.19 16.66
C THR A 38 -2.64 1.08 15.97
N HIS A 39 -2.17 1.32 14.74
CA HIS A 39 -1.29 0.39 14.03
C HIS A 39 -0.03 0.03 14.83
N THR A 40 0.52 1.01 15.56
CA THR A 40 1.67 0.83 16.46
C THR A 40 1.36 -0.08 17.65
N ALA A 41 0.15 0.05 18.22
CA ALA A 41 -0.32 -0.78 19.32
C ALA A 41 -0.43 -2.25 18.90
N VAL A 42 -0.99 -2.50 17.72
CA VAL A 42 -1.16 -3.83 17.12
C VAL A 42 0.20 -4.45 16.78
N LYS A 43 1.08 -3.67 16.16
CA LYS A 43 2.45 -4.09 15.85
C LYS A 43 3.25 -4.51 17.10
N ALA A 44 3.21 -3.71 18.16
CA ALA A 44 3.99 -3.98 19.38
C ALA A 44 3.54 -5.27 20.07
N ASP A 45 2.25 -5.62 19.98
CA ASP A 45 1.73 -6.86 20.53
C ASP A 45 2.16 -8.09 19.71
N LEU A 46 2.25 -7.95 18.38
CA LEU A 46 2.79 -8.99 17.51
C LEU A 46 4.24 -9.33 17.88
N GLU A 47 5.09 -8.32 18.05
CA GLU A 47 6.53 -8.48 18.35
C GLU A 47 6.79 -9.24 19.67
N VAL A 48 5.84 -9.21 20.59
CA VAL A 48 5.92 -9.92 21.86
C VAL A 48 5.59 -11.41 21.70
N CYS A 49 4.65 -11.72 20.81
CA CYS A 49 4.06 -13.05 20.69
C CYS A 49 4.67 -13.90 19.56
N PHE A 50 5.26 -13.26 18.55
CA PHE A 50 5.68 -13.93 17.32
C PHE A 50 7.10 -13.55 16.88
N ASP A 51 7.77 -14.50 16.24
CA ASP A 51 8.94 -14.24 15.40
C ASP A 51 8.46 -13.73 14.04
N THR A 52 8.93 -12.55 13.69
CA THR A 52 8.49 -11.77 12.53
C THR A 52 9.58 -11.62 11.48
N SER A 53 10.60 -12.49 11.51
CA SER A 53 11.64 -12.57 10.48
C SER A 53 11.08 -12.78 9.07
N ASN A 54 9.91 -13.40 8.93
CA ASN A 54 9.16 -13.49 7.68
C ASN A 54 7.84 -12.70 7.80
N PRO A 55 7.60 -11.67 6.97
CA PRO A 55 6.39 -10.85 7.05
C PRO A 55 5.13 -11.55 6.54
N TYR A 56 5.24 -12.68 5.85
CA TYR A 56 4.08 -13.43 5.34
C TYR A 56 3.78 -14.67 6.18
N VAL A 57 4.77 -15.22 6.88
CA VAL A 57 4.63 -16.43 7.71
C VAL A 57 5.22 -16.20 9.11
N PRO A 58 4.49 -15.47 9.97
CA PRO A 58 4.88 -15.24 11.37
C PRO A 58 4.88 -16.55 12.15
N LYS A 59 5.96 -16.82 12.88
CA LYS A 59 6.12 -18.07 13.65
C LYS A 59 5.86 -17.83 15.13
N ILE A 60 5.15 -18.76 15.76
CA ILE A 60 4.88 -18.71 17.20
C ILE A 60 6.19 -18.96 17.97
N THR A 61 6.57 -18.03 18.83
CA THR A 61 7.67 -18.22 19.80
C THR A 61 7.13 -18.85 21.08
N SER A 62 7.10 -20.19 21.10
CA SER A 62 6.33 -21.01 22.08
C SER A 62 6.48 -20.65 23.56
N ARG A 63 7.68 -20.22 24.02
CA ARG A 63 7.93 -19.90 25.44
C ARG A 63 7.38 -18.54 25.88
N VAL A 64 7.28 -17.59 24.96
CA VAL A 64 6.85 -16.20 25.25
C VAL A 64 5.38 -16.05 24.92
N PHE A 65 4.93 -16.67 23.82
CA PHE A 65 3.56 -16.66 23.35
C PHE A 65 2.55 -17.00 24.46
N ALA A 66 2.66 -18.17 25.10
CA ALA A 66 1.69 -18.60 26.12
C ALA A 66 1.64 -17.70 27.37
N ARG A 67 2.71 -16.96 27.67
CA ARG A 67 2.78 -16.05 28.83
C ARG A 67 2.17 -14.69 28.57
N HIS A 68 2.22 -14.24 27.32
CA HIS A 68 1.81 -12.89 26.94
C HIS A 68 0.50 -12.83 26.16
N LEU A 69 0.06 -13.94 25.55
CA LEU A 69 -1.09 -14.00 24.66
C LEU A 69 -2.34 -13.35 25.26
N SER A 70 -2.70 -13.71 26.50
CA SER A 70 -3.89 -13.18 27.19
C SER A 70 -3.83 -11.68 27.51
N ASN A 71 -2.65 -11.07 27.42
CA ASN A 71 -2.42 -9.65 27.66
C ASN A 71 -2.21 -8.86 26.36
N THR A 72 -2.33 -9.52 25.22
CA THR A 72 -2.19 -8.90 23.89
C THR A 72 -3.48 -9.04 23.11
N ILE A 73 -3.65 -8.19 22.11
CA ILE A 73 -4.79 -8.29 21.18
C ILE A 73 -4.92 -9.68 20.53
N HIS A 74 -3.80 -10.39 20.35
CA HIS A 74 -3.79 -11.68 19.67
C HIS A 74 -4.39 -12.82 20.50
N GLY A 75 -4.59 -12.61 21.81
CA GLY A 75 -5.30 -13.57 22.67
C GLY A 75 -6.81 -13.44 22.64
N HIS A 76 -7.35 -12.47 21.90
CA HIS A 76 -8.77 -12.18 21.83
C HIS A 76 -9.32 -12.39 20.42
N VAL A 77 -10.61 -12.71 20.34
CA VAL A 77 -11.31 -13.00 19.10
C VAL A 77 -12.18 -11.82 18.72
N PHE A 78 -11.98 -11.29 17.52
CA PHE A 78 -12.74 -10.17 16.97
C PHE A 78 -13.64 -10.62 15.80
N GLY A 79 -14.94 -10.32 15.87
CA GLY A 79 -15.86 -10.67 14.79
C GLY A 79 -15.64 -9.84 13.51
N THR A 80 -15.19 -8.59 13.64
CA THR A 80 -14.93 -7.69 12.52
C THR A 80 -13.70 -6.84 12.80
N ILE A 81 -12.82 -6.72 11.81
CA ILE A 81 -11.61 -5.90 11.87
C ILE A 81 -11.67 -4.90 10.73
N ILE A 82 -11.69 -3.62 11.07
CA ILE A 82 -11.71 -2.52 10.10
C ILE A 82 -10.34 -1.85 10.10
N VAL A 83 -9.66 -1.90 8.96
CA VAL A 83 -8.35 -1.27 8.75
C VAL A 83 -8.57 0.06 8.05
N ASN A 84 -8.53 1.15 8.80
CA ASN A 84 -8.51 2.49 8.22
C ASN A 84 -7.11 2.82 7.67
N GLU A 85 -7.06 3.59 6.58
CA GLU A 85 -5.84 3.91 5.86
C GLU A 85 -5.04 2.66 5.47
N ALA A 86 -5.71 1.69 4.86
CA ALA A 86 -5.13 0.39 4.51
C ALA A 86 -3.97 0.46 3.50
N HIS A 87 -3.64 1.64 2.95
CA HIS A 87 -2.43 1.85 2.17
C HIS A 87 -1.14 1.53 2.96
N ILE A 88 -1.20 1.45 4.30
CA ILE A 88 -0.11 0.90 5.13
C ILE A 88 0.33 -0.52 4.74
N ALA A 89 -0.56 -1.30 4.11
CA ALA A 89 -0.33 -2.69 3.74
C ALA A 89 0.51 -2.84 2.47
N GLN A 90 0.72 -1.77 1.71
CA GLN A 90 1.41 -1.82 0.42
C GLN A 90 2.85 -2.33 0.55
N ASN A 91 3.49 -2.08 1.68
CA ASN A 91 4.81 -2.61 1.99
C ASN A 91 4.67 -3.74 3.02
N PRO A 92 5.27 -4.93 2.80
CA PRO A 92 5.24 -6.06 3.72
C PRO A 92 6.04 -5.78 4.99
N LYS A 93 5.52 -4.87 5.81
CA LYS A 93 6.04 -4.46 7.10
C LYS A 93 5.31 -5.22 8.19
N MET A 94 5.92 -5.20 9.37
CA MET A 94 5.38 -5.71 10.63
C MET A 94 3.89 -5.41 10.88
N THR A 95 3.38 -4.26 10.43
CA THR A 95 1.97 -3.89 10.57
C THR A 95 1.04 -4.78 9.74
N LEU A 96 1.41 -5.11 8.50
CA LEU A 96 0.67 -6.07 7.66
C LEU A 96 0.58 -7.42 8.37
N VAL A 97 1.72 -7.90 8.86
CA VAL A 97 1.84 -9.16 9.61
C VAL A 97 0.95 -9.16 10.84
N ALA A 98 0.92 -8.04 11.56
CA ALA A 98 0.18 -7.92 12.81
C ALA A 98 -1.32 -8.01 12.56
N ILE A 99 -1.81 -7.29 11.56
CA ILE A 99 -3.23 -7.36 11.18
C ILE A 99 -3.57 -8.74 10.62
N ASN A 100 -2.68 -9.35 9.82
CA ASN A 100 -2.90 -10.68 9.27
C ASN A 100 -3.03 -11.77 10.32
N ASN A 101 -2.15 -11.77 11.32
CA ASN A 101 -2.31 -12.69 12.44
C ASN A 101 -3.59 -12.45 13.21
N LEU A 102 -3.93 -11.18 13.46
CA LEU A 102 -5.09 -10.83 14.26
C LEU A 102 -6.37 -11.43 13.66
N TRP A 103 -6.60 -11.25 12.36
CA TRP A 103 -7.80 -11.80 11.73
C TRP A 103 -7.74 -13.32 11.56
N ARG A 104 -6.57 -13.90 11.27
CA ARG A 104 -6.40 -15.38 11.20
C ARG A 104 -6.71 -16.06 12.54
N MET A 105 -6.33 -15.44 13.65
CA MET A 105 -6.64 -15.93 14.99
C MET A 105 -8.10 -15.69 15.40
N SER A 106 -8.70 -14.62 14.88
CA SER A 106 -10.08 -14.26 15.20
C SER A 106 -11.13 -14.94 14.34
N SER A 107 -10.76 -15.47 13.16
CA SER A 107 -11.69 -15.96 12.14
C SER A 107 -12.78 -14.94 11.75
N GLY A 108 -12.49 -13.66 11.94
CA GLY A 108 -13.43 -12.55 11.69
C GLY A 108 -13.34 -12.00 10.28
N THR A 109 -14.30 -11.15 9.91
CA THR A 109 -14.30 -10.45 8.62
C THR A 109 -13.36 -9.25 8.65
N VAL A 110 -12.53 -9.08 7.61
CA VAL A 110 -11.66 -7.91 7.45
C VAL A 110 -12.25 -6.95 6.43
N MET A 111 -12.30 -5.67 6.78
CA MET A 111 -12.65 -4.58 5.88
C MET A 111 -11.48 -3.60 5.80
N ALA A 112 -11.00 -3.34 4.59
CA ALA A 112 -9.95 -2.35 4.34
C ALA A 112 -10.55 -1.06 3.77
N MET A 113 -10.23 0.08 4.37
CA MET A 113 -10.65 1.40 3.90
C MET A 113 -9.42 2.21 3.52
N THR A 114 -9.40 2.72 2.28
CA THR A 114 -8.31 3.57 1.79
C THR A 114 -8.80 4.44 0.64
N ALA A 115 -8.36 5.69 0.62
CA ALA A 115 -8.58 6.58 -0.53
C ALA A 115 -7.59 6.29 -1.67
N THR A 116 -6.42 5.75 -1.36
CA THR A 116 -5.30 5.54 -2.29
C THR A 116 -4.83 4.08 -2.21
N PRO A 117 -5.55 3.13 -2.84
CA PRO A 117 -5.18 1.72 -2.78
C PRO A 117 -3.89 1.42 -3.53
N LEU A 118 -3.61 2.16 -4.61
CA LEU A 118 -2.39 2.05 -5.42
C LEU A 118 -1.51 3.28 -5.21
N LEU A 119 -0.21 3.09 -4.96
CA LEU A 119 0.77 4.19 -4.97
C LEU A 119 1.81 4.03 -6.07
N THR A 120 2.40 2.84 -6.26
CA THR A 120 3.59 2.72 -7.12
C THR A 120 3.68 1.45 -7.96
N CYS A 121 3.12 0.32 -7.52
CA CYS A 121 3.36 -0.98 -8.17
C CYS A 121 2.14 -1.91 -8.05
N PRO A 122 1.86 -2.80 -9.03
CA PRO A 122 0.86 -3.87 -8.90
C PRO A 122 0.98 -4.72 -7.61
N GLY A 123 2.20 -4.91 -7.09
CA GLY A 123 2.43 -5.63 -5.83
C GLY A 123 1.74 -4.99 -4.61
N ASP A 124 1.49 -3.68 -4.65
CA ASP A 124 0.75 -2.94 -3.62
C ASP A 124 -0.67 -3.54 -3.44
N LEU A 125 -1.34 -3.89 -4.55
CA LEU A 125 -2.67 -4.51 -4.52
C LEU A 125 -2.60 -5.95 -4.07
N TRP A 126 -1.55 -6.68 -4.43
CA TRP A 126 -1.38 -8.05 -3.95
C TRP A 126 -1.30 -8.08 -2.43
N ASN A 127 -0.51 -7.19 -1.84
CA ASN A 127 -0.40 -7.08 -0.38
C ASN A 127 -1.72 -6.67 0.28
N LEU A 128 -2.52 -5.82 -0.38
CA LEU A 128 -3.86 -5.47 0.10
C LEU A 128 -4.82 -6.66 0.05
N GLY A 129 -4.77 -7.47 -1.01
CA GLY A 129 -5.56 -8.70 -1.11
C GLY A 129 -5.15 -9.72 -0.03
N HIS A 130 -3.84 -9.82 0.23
CA HIS A 130 -3.29 -10.64 1.29
C HIS A 130 -3.72 -10.16 2.69
N LEU A 131 -3.77 -8.83 2.91
CA LEU A 131 -4.28 -8.22 4.13
C LEU A 131 -5.73 -8.65 4.42
N MET A 132 -6.55 -8.64 3.37
CA MET A 132 -7.98 -8.94 3.45
C MET A 132 -8.29 -10.45 3.48
N GLY A 133 -7.28 -11.31 3.35
CA GLY A 133 -7.47 -12.77 3.30
C GLY A 133 -8.21 -13.24 2.05
N MET A 134 -8.09 -12.51 0.93
CA MET A 134 -8.76 -12.85 -0.31
C MET A 134 -8.16 -14.11 -0.95
N GLU A 135 -9.02 -14.90 -1.59
CA GLU A 135 -8.58 -16.05 -2.38
C GLU A 135 -7.66 -15.59 -3.53
N GLY A 136 -6.55 -16.31 -3.75
CA GLY A 136 -5.53 -15.93 -4.75
C GLY A 136 -4.41 -15.04 -4.22
N PHE A 137 -4.52 -14.52 -2.98
CA PHE A 137 -3.50 -13.69 -2.33
C PHE A 137 -2.90 -14.36 -1.08
N SER A 138 -2.91 -15.70 -1.03
CA SER A 138 -2.38 -16.46 0.10
C SER A 138 -0.86 -16.62 0.03
N GLU A 139 -0.26 -17.08 1.14
CA GLU A 139 1.16 -17.44 1.21
C GLU A 139 1.57 -18.49 0.16
N GLU A 140 0.65 -19.36 -0.24
CA GLU A 140 0.85 -20.37 -1.29
C GLU A 140 1.10 -19.74 -2.67
N LYS A 141 0.62 -18.51 -2.86
CA LYS A 141 0.72 -17.72 -4.09
C LYS A 141 1.85 -16.69 -4.05
N LEU A 142 2.72 -16.77 -3.05
CA LEU A 142 3.85 -15.84 -2.91
C LEU A 142 4.85 -15.93 -4.07
N GLU A 143 4.99 -17.10 -4.72
CA GLU A 143 5.82 -17.21 -5.93
C GLU A 143 5.23 -16.44 -7.11
N ASP A 144 3.90 -16.29 -7.20
CA ASP A 144 3.25 -15.50 -8.25
C ASP A 144 3.55 -14.01 -8.07
N LEU A 145 3.57 -13.51 -6.81
CA LEU A 145 4.05 -12.16 -6.49
C LEU A 145 5.51 -11.96 -6.91
N LYS A 146 6.40 -12.89 -6.53
CA LYS A 146 7.83 -12.80 -6.89
C LYS A 146 8.04 -12.85 -8.40
N ALA A 147 7.26 -13.65 -9.12
CA ALA A 147 7.30 -13.69 -10.58
C ALA A 147 6.87 -12.34 -11.18
N MET A 148 5.78 -11.75 -10.67
CA MET A 148 5.32 -10.42 -11.06
C MET A 148 6.39 -9.34 -10.84
N GLU A 149 7.04 -9.32 -9.68
CA GLU A 149 8.12 -8.37 -9.37
C GLU A 149 9.33 -8.53 -10.29
N ARG A 150 9.69 -9.78 -10.64
CA ARG A 150 10.78 -10.08 -11.60
C ARG A 150 10.42 -9.59 -13.00
N ASP A 151 9.22 -9.88 -13.48
CA ASP A 151 8.75 -9.45 -14.81
C ASP A 151 8.79 -7.92 -14.95
N LEU A 152 8.27 -7.22 -13.93
CA LEU A 152 8.30 -5.75 -13.88
C LEU A 152 9.72 -5.20 -13.85
N SER A 153 10.61 -5.81 -13.05
CA SER A 153 12.02 -5.39 -12.95
C SER A 153 12.77 -5.59 -14.27
N LEU A 154 12.55 -6.73 -14.94
CA LEU A 154 13.13 -7.00 -16.25
C LEU A 154 12.63 -5.99 -17.29
N ALA A 155 11.32 -5.77 -17.37
CA ALA A 155 10.74 -4.84 -18.33
C ALA A 155 11.23 -3.40 -18.12
N LEU A 156 11.35 -2.96 -16.86
CA LEU A 156 11.92 -1.66 -16.51
C LEU A 156 13.40 -1.56 -16.94
N HIS A 157 14.19 -2.60 -16.68
CA HIS A 157 15.60 -2.64 -17.09
C HIS A 157 15.75 -2.58 -18.62
N TRP A 158 14.89 -3.28 -19.36
CA TRP A 158 14.85 -3.23 -20.83
C TRP A 158 14.52 -1.84 -21.34
N ASP A 159 13.50 -1.18 -20.76
CA ASP A 159 13.13 0.18 -21.14
C ASP A 159 14.29 1.15 -20.90
N LEU A 160 14.92 1.11 -19.72
CA LEU A 160 16.10 1.91 -19.39
C LEU A 160 17.27 1.65 -20.34
N SER A 161 17.58 0.38 -20.61
CA SER A 161 18.65 -0.01 -21.54
C SER A 161 18.37 0.50 -22.96
N SER A 162 17.11 0.45 -23.40
CA SER A 162 16.71 0.95 -24.71
C SER A 162 16.84 2.47 -24.83
N VAL A 163 16.53 3.21 -23.75
CA VAL A 163 16.72 4.67 -23.67
C VAL A 163 18.21 4.99 -23.73
N LEU A 164 19.03 4.36 -22.89
CA LEU A 164 20.48 4.57 -22.88
C LEU A 164 21.13 4.24 -24.23
N HIS A 165 20.68 3.18 -24.90
CA HIS A 165 21.21 2.82 -26.22
C HIS A 165 20.82 3.85 -27.29
N ARG A 166 19.58 4.36 -27.26
CA ARG A 166 19.13 5.43 -28.17
C ARG A 166 19.89 6.73 -27.91
N ASP A 167 20.12 7.09 -26.66
CA ASP A 167 20.86 8.31 -26.31
C ASP A 167 22.33 8.21 -26.71
N ARG A 168 22.97 7.04 -26.51
CA ARG A 168 24.33 6.80 -27.03
C ARG A 168 24.41 6.86 -28.56
N GLN A 169 23.41 6.33 -29.26
CA GLN A 169 23.35 6.43 -30.73
C GLN A 169 23.15 7.88 -31.19
N ARG A 170 22.30 8.64 -30.50
CA ARG A 170 22.06 10.06 -30.77
C ARG A 170 23.32 10.89 -30.54
N LEU A 171 24.03 10.67 -29.44
CA LEU A 171 25.32 11.35 -29.16
C LEU A 171 26.34 11.07 -30.27
N LYS A 172 26.46 9.81 -30.72
CA LYS A 172 27.35 9.45 -31.84
C LYS A 172 26.94 10.09 -33.17
N GLN A 173 25.65 10.26 -33.42
CA GLN A 173 25.16 10.95 -34.62
C GLN A 173 25.40 12.47 -34.52
N LEU A 174 25.24 13.06 -33.34
CA LEU A 174 25.49 14.48 -33.09
C LEU A 174 26.99 14.84 -33.16
N GLU A 175 27.89 13.93 -32.78
CA GLU A 175 29.34 14.07 -33.00
C GLU A 175 29.71 14.06 -34.50
N GLN A 176 28.84 13.50 -35.35
CA GLN A 176 29.02 13.44 -36.80
C GLN A 176 28.28 14.55 -37.56
N SER A 177 27.29 15.22 -36.96
CA SER A 177 26.54 16.32 -37.55
C SER A 177 26.76 17.64 -36.77
N ASN A 178 27.34 18.64 -37.42
CA ASN A 178 27.54 19.99 -36.85
C ASN A 178 26.23 20.81 -36.66
N GLU A 179 25.07 20.17 -36.53
CA GLU A 179 23.78 20.84 -36.39
C GLU A 179 23.26 20.76 -34.94
N VAL A 180 23.57 21.80 -34.18
CA VAL A 180 23.25 21.99 -32.75
C VAL A 180 21.75 22.27 -32.48
N LEU A 181 20.91 22.32 -33.51
CA LEU A 181 19.56 22.91 -33.42
C LEU A 181 18.38 21.93 -33.33
N ASP A 182 18.59 20.64 -33.13
CA ASP A 182 17.48 19.68 -33.05
C ASP A 182 17.19 19.13 -31.63
N ARG A 183 17.76 19.78 -30.60
CA ARG A 183 17.59 19.39 -29.19
C ARG A 183 16.19 19.69 -28.61
N ILE A 184 15.41 20.58 -29.24
CA ILE A 184 14.17 21.10 -28.66
C ILE A 184 12.91 20.52 -29.32
N ALA A 185 12.95 20.12 -30.60
CA ALA A 185 11.75 19.72 -31.35
C ALA A 185 11.30 18.26 -31.10
N HIS A 186 12.18 17.37 -30.64
CA HIS A 186 11.88 15.93 -30.57
C HIS A 186 11.78 15.32 -29.15
N ARG A 187 11.74 16.16 -28.10
CA ARG A 187 11.50 15.70 -26.72
C ARG A 187 10.10 15.08 -26.51
N TRP A 188 9.20 15.21 -27.49
CA TRP A 188 7.83 14.71 -27.44
C TRP A 188 7.56 13.43 -28.25
N SER A 189 8.60 12.75 -28.73
CA SER A 189 8.44 11.35 -29.17
C SER A 189 8.38 10.40 -27.95
N MET A 190 7.45 10.65 -27.02
CA MET A 190 7.19 9.77 -25.87
C MET A 190 6.18 8.67 -26.22
N HIS A 191 6.32 8.07 -27.41
CA HIS A 191 5.52 6.93 -27.86
C HIS A 191 6.41 5.73 -28.23
N ALA A 192 7.57 5.60 -27.58
CA ALA A 192 8.14 4.27 -27.44
C ALA A 192 7.17 3.48 -26.53
N LYS A 193 6.49 2.47 -27.08
CA LYS A 193 5.72 1.51 -26.29
C LYS A 193 6.63 0.97 -25.18
N SER A 194 6.42 1.42 -23.95
CA SER A 194 7.17 0.95 -22.79
C SER A 194 6.82 -0.52 -22.56
N ALA A 195 7.85 -1.37 -22.53
CA ALA A 195 7.69 -2.78 -22.16
C ALA A 195 7.13 -2.85 -20.73
N TYR A 196 7.61 -1.98 -19.83
CA TYR A 196 7.13 -1.89 -18.46
C TYR A 196 5.63 -1.58 -18.39
N LEU A 197 5.13 -0.56 -19.08
CA LEU A 197 3.70 -0.23 -19.06
C LEU A 197 2.82 -1.36 -19.61
N SER A 198 3.33 -2.12 -20.59
CA SER A 198 2.61 -3.28 -21.13
C SER A 198 2.47 -4.39 -20.08
N VAL A 199 3.56 -4.69 -19.36
CA VAL A 199 3.54 -5.68 -18.26
C VAL A 199 2.65 -5.18 -17.12
N VAL A 200 2.74 -3.90 -16.73
CA VAL A 200 1.86 -3.34 -15.69
C VAL A 200 0.39 -3.50 -16.06
N ALA A 201 0.01 -3.18 -17.30
CA ALA A 201 -1.38 -3.31 -17.76
C ALA A 201 -1.89 -4.77 -17.66
N GLU A 202 -1.09 -5.74 -18.11
CA GLU A 202 -1.43 -7.17 -18.02
C GLU A 202 -1.63 -7.63 -16.57
N LYS A 203 -0.71 -7.26 -15.67
CA LYS A 203 -0.79 -7.64 -14.25
C LYS A 203 -1.95 -6.94 -13.55
N MET A 204 -2.22 -5.66 -13.89
CA MET A 204 -3.36 -4.92 -13.35
C MET A 204 -4.70 -5.50 -13.78
N GLU A 205 -4.82 -5.98 -15.02
CA GLU A 205 -6.04 -6.65 -15.49
C GLU A 205 -6.30 -7.95 -14.70
N THR A 206 -5.25 -8.72 -14.44
CA THR A 206 -5.33 -9.93 -13.61
C THR A 206 -5.80 -9.61 -12.20
N LEU A 207 -5.18 -8.61 -11.56
CA LEU A 207 -5.56 -8.15 -10.21
C LEU A 207 -6.99 -7.59 -10.20
N HIS A 208 -7.37 -6.79 -11.18
CA HIS A 208 -8.73 -6.27 -11.30
C HIS A 208 -9.78 -7.38 -11.28
N ASN A 209 -9.54 -8.46 -12.02
CA ASN A 209 -10.43 -9.61 -12.05
C ASN A 209 -10.47 -10.36 -10.70
N GLN A 210 -9.35 -10.47 -10.00
CA GLN A 210 -9.29 -11.08 -8.66
C GLN A 210 -10.02 -10.25 -7.59
N PHE A 211 -10.07 -8.93 -7.76
CA PHE A 211 -10.80 -8.02 -6.86
C PHE A 211 -12.26 -7.79 -7.25
N ALA A 212 -12.74 -8.39 -8.34
CA ALA A 212 -14.10 -8.22 -8.82
C ALA A 212 -15.12 -8.65 -7.75
N GLY A 213 -16.04 -7.74 -7.41
CA GLY A 213 -17.07 -7.98 -6.38
C GLY A 213 -16.61 -7.74 -4.94
N SER A 214 -15.31 -7.49 -4.70
CA SER A 214 -14.77 -7.20 -3.36
C SER A 214 -14.51 -5.72 -3.11
N ILE A 215 -14.52 -4.88 -4.15
CA ILE A 215 -14.28 -3.44 -4.06
C ILE A 215 -15.58 -2.67 -4.20
N VAL A 216 -15.83 -1.77 -3.24
CA VAL A 216 -16.76 -0.66 -3.40
C VAL A 216 -15.96 0.62 -3.54
N ARG A 217 -16.11 1.31 -4.68
CA ARG A 217 -15.41 2.57 -4.96
C ARG A 217 -16.41 3.63 -5.42
N GLN A 218 -16.35 4.78 -4.77
CA GLN A 218 -17.00 6.00 -5.23
C GLN A 218 -15.92 6.98 -5.69
N VAL A 219 -16.21 7.71 -6.77
CA VAL A 219 -15.34 8.75 -7.33
C VAL A 219 -16.07 10.09 -7.29
N VAL A 220 -15.36 11.20 -7.50
CA VAL A 220 -15.96 12.55 -7.50
C VAL A 220 -17.14 12.67 -8.47
N ASN A 221 -17.09 11.91 -9.58
CA ASN A 221 -18.12 11.86 -10.61
C ASN A 221 -19.19 10.78 -10.37
N SER A 222 -19.18 10.10 -9.23
CA SER A 222 -20.22 9.10 -8.90
C SER A 222 -21.56 9.80 -8.73
N LEU A 223 -22.59 9.19 -9.32
CA LEU A 223 -23.96 9.68 -9.28
C LEU A 223 -24.78 8.89 -8.26
N ASP A 224 -25.76 9.55 -7.66
CA ASP A 224 -26.74 8.90 -6.80
C ASP A 224 -27.80 8.16 -7.64
N PHE A 225 -28.81 7.59 -6.98
CA PHE A 225 -29.89 6.87 -7.64
C PHE A 225 -30.80 7.76 -8.51
N LYS A 226 -30.73 9.09 -8.36
CA LYS A 226 -31.47 10.08 -9.15
C LYS A 226 -30.64 10.63 -10.31
N GLY A 227 -29.35 10.32 -10.37
CA GLY A 227 -28.42 10.84 -11.36
C GLY A 227 -27.71 12.13 -10.92
N ASP A 228 -27.87 12.55 -9.66
CA ASP A 228 -27.22 13.75 -9.12
C ASP A 228 -25.79 13.42 -8.62
N PRO A 229 -24.81 14.32 -8.76
CA PRO A 229 -23.46 14.10 -8.25
C PRO A 229 -23.45 13.91 -6.73
N ILE A 230 -22.90 12.78 -6.26
CA ILE A 230 -22.82 12.46 -4.82
C ILE A 230 -21.88 13.44 -4.09
N SER A 231 -20.82 13.90 -4.76
CA SER A 231 -19.76 14.67 -4.11
C SER A 231 -20.20 16.07 -3.66
N GLY A 232 -21.17 16.68 -4.37
CA GLY A 232 -21.56 18.08 -4.14
C GLY A 232 -20.42 19.09 -4.27
N LEU A 233 -19.27 18.67 -4.82
CA LEU A 233 -18.07 19.50 -4.90
C LEU A 233 -18.14 20.47 -6.09
N PRO A 234 -17.64 21.70 -5.94
CA PRO A 234 -17.49 22.61 -7.08
C PRO A 234 -16.46 22.08 -8.09
N MET A 235 -16.49 22.62 -9.31
CA MET A 235 -15.55 22.25 -10.36
C MET A 235 -14.09 22.46 -9.92
N TYR A 236 -13.27 21.42 -10.05
CA TYR A 236 -11.83 21.46 -9.80
C TYR A 236 -11.11 22.35 -10.84
N HIS A 237 -10.22 23.22 -10.37
CA HIS A 237 -9.38 24.08 -11.22
C HIS A 237 -7.91 23.88 -10.83
N GLU A 238 -7.08 23.50 -11.80
CA GLU A 238 -5.63 23.39 -11.62
C GLU A 238 -4.93 24.63 -12.20
N HIS A 239 -4.09 25.26 -11.39
CA HIS A 239 -3.27 26.40 -11.82
C HIS A 239 -1.80 26.02 -11.79
N ILE A 240 -1.22 25.82 -12.97
CA ILE A 240 0.22 25.56 -13.11
C ILE A 240 0.95 26.90 -13.14
N ILE A 241 1.72 27.19 -12.10
CA ILE A 241 2.54 28.41 -12.03
C ILE A 241 3.98 28.04 -12.39
N GLN A 242 4.41 28.46 -13.57
CA GLN A 242 5.82 28.35 -13.97
C GLN A 242 6.60 29.50 -13.34
N ARG A 243 7.70 29.16 -12.66
CA ARG A 243 8.63 30.16 -12.11
C ARG A 243 9.94 30.09 -12.89
N PRO A 244 10.51 31.23 -13.31
CA PRO A 244 11.85 31.25 -13.85
C PRO A 244 12.84 30.85 -12.74
N LEU A 245 13.89 30.14 -13.13
CA LEU A 245 15.05 29.93 -12.27
C LEU A 245 15.66 31.28 -11.92
N LEU A 246 16.08 31.44 -10.66
CA LEU A 246 16.84 32.61 -10.26
C LEU A 246 18.26 32.52 -10.85
N GLU A 247 18.88 33.67 -11.11
CA GLU A 247 20.23 33.74 -11.72
C GLU A 247 21.29 32.94 -10.94
N TRP A 248 21.14 32.83 -9.61
CA TRP A 248 22.05 32.07 -8.76
C TRP A 248 21.74 30.56 -8.72
N GLU A 249 20.54 30.12 -9.10
CA GLU A 249 20.16 28.70 -9.22
C GLU A 249 20.64 28.11 -10.55
N GLN A 250 20.81 28.97 -11.56
CA GLN A 250 21.17 28.60 -12.92
C GLN A 250 22.49 27.81 -13.01
N PRO A 251 23.59 28.20 -12.34
CA PRO A 251 24.84 27.45 -12.37
C PRO A 251 24.73 26.03 -11.80
N PHE A 252 23.85 25.80 -10.82
CA PHE A 252 23.66 24.46 -10.23
C PHE A 252 22.91 23.53 -11.19
N PHE A 253 21.94 24.06 -11.94
CA PHE A 253 21.25 23.30 -12.97
C PHE A 253 22.17 22.99 -14.16
N ASP A 254 23.00 23.95 -14.57
CA ASP A 254 23.98 23.76 -15.65
C ASP A 254 25.03 22.71 -15.28
N MET A 255 25.47 22.67 -14.02
CA MET A 255 26.37 21.63 -13.49
C MET A 255 25.75 20.23 -13.58
N VAL A 256 24.49 20.06 -13.14
CA VAL A 256 23.78 18.77 -13.20
C VAL A 256 23.45 18.34 -14.63
N ALA A 257 23.30 19.28 -15.55
CA ALA A 257 23.03 18.99 -16.97
C ALA A 257 24.29 18.64 -17.78
N HIS A 258 25.49 18.79 -17.21
CA HIS A 258 26.77 18.58 -17.90
C HIS A 258 27.62 17.43 -17.32
N ASP A 259 27.13 16.76 -16.27
CA ASP A 259 27.61 15.45 -15.79
C ASP A 259 26.83 14.29 -16.44
#